data_AF-A0A0C1RSE6-F1
#
_entry.id   AF-A0A0C1RSE6-F1
#
_cell.length_a   1.000
_cell.length_b   1.000
_cell.length_c   1.000
_cell.angle_alpha   90.00
_cell.angle_beta   90.00
_cell.angle_gamma   90.00
#
_symmetry.space_group_name_H-M   'P 1'
#
loop_
_entity.id
_entity.type
_entity.pdbx_description
1 polymer ?
#
loop_
_entity_poly.entity_id
_entity_poly.type
_entity_poly.pdbx_seq_one_letter_code
_entity_poly.pdbx_strand_id
1 'polypeptide(L)'
;MEKKIKEHIMDDIFCERPFEDNDWDSFMKNSTLEFPDNFQVCQEYELDNARDIRGLMQSKYNDLVRLVESILPKNIYAVEQFDVWFSDSSKVVFGMFDTYEKALNEMKLGFEKLYPGFNADIYENGANQWISDRFEFGVMISELPINVFDEV
;
A
#
# COMPACT_ATOMS: atom_id res chain seq x y z
N MET A 1 3.04 5.74 -10.79
CA MET A 1 1.95 4.75 -10.82
C MET A 1 0.98 5.08 -11.94
N GLU A 2 0.30 6.23 -11.86
CA GLU A 2 -0.62 6.72 -12.89
C GLU A 2 -0.07 6.65 -14.32
N LYS A 3 1.14 7.19 -14.58
CA LYS A 3 1.77 7.14 -15.91
C LYS A 3 1.86 5.71 -16.48
N LYS A 4 2.29 4.74 -15.65
CA LYS A 4 2.41 3.34 -16.06
C LYS A 4 1.08 2.67 -16.35
N ILE A 5 0.03 3.01 -15.58
CA ILE A 5 -1.34 2.50 -15.82
C ILE A 5 -1.85 3.02 -17.16
N LYS A 6 -1.67 4.33 -17.41
CA LYS A 6 -2.05 4.96 -18.68
C LYS A 6 -1.30 4.33 -19.86
N GLU A 7 0.03 4.20 -19.77
CA GLU A 7 0.86 3.55 -20.79
C GLU A 7 0.39 2.11 -21.08
N HIS A 8 0.16 1.31 -20.03
CA HIS A 8 -0.32 -0.06 -20.17
C HIS A 8 -1.66 -0.13 -20.93
N ILE A 9 -2.62 0.73 -20.58
CA ILE A 9 -3.91 0.78 -21.28
C ILE A 9 -3.74 1.23 -22.73
N MET A 10 -2.86 2.19 -23.00
CA MET A 10 -2.58 2.65 -24.36
C MET A 10 -1.96 1.54 -25.21
N ASP A 11 -1.01 0.80 -24.66
CA ASP A 11 -0.34 -0.31 -25.35
C ASP A 11 -1.25 -1.55 -25.53
N ASP A 12 -2.24 -1.71 -24.64
CA ASP A 12 -3.25 -2.77 -24.75
C ASP A 12 -4.28 -2.44 -25.84
N ILE A 13 -4.80 -1.20 -25.88
CA ILE A 13 -5.88 -0.82 -26.79
C ILE A 13 -5.38 -0.48 -28.20
N PHE A 14 -4.22 0.14 -28.34
CA PHE A 14 -3.73 0.66 -29.62
C PHE A 14 -2.56 -0.16 -30.15
N CYS A 15 -2.69 -0.57 -31.42
CA CYS A 15 -1.66 -1.27 -32.16
C CYS A 15 -0.64 -0.30 -32.76
N GLU A 16 -1.10 0.91 -33.11
CA GLU A 16 -0.24 2.03 -33.48
C GLU A 16 -0.70 3.29 -32.73
N ARG A 17 0.27 4.05 -32.22
CA ARG A 17 0.07 5.35 -31.56
C ARG A 17 1.30 6.25 -31.77
N PRO A 18 1.19 7.57 -31.52
CA PRO A 18 2.32 8.50 -31.70
C PRO A 18 3.50 8.24 -30.74
N PHE A 19 3.27 7.54 -29.62
CA PHE A 19 4.24 7.30 -28.54
C PHE A 19 4.78 8.59 -27.91
N GLU A 20 3.92 9.61 -27.80
CA GLU A 20 4.23 10.85 -27.09
C GLU A 20 3.87 10.77 -25.60
N ASP A 21 4.56 11.54 -24.77
CA ASP A 21 4.31 11.62 -23.32
C ASP A 21 2.86 12.06 -22.99
N ASN A 22 2.16 12.69 -23.93
CA ASN A 22 0.81 13.21 -23.77
C ASN A 22 -0.27 12.40 -24.49
N ASP A 23 0.05 11.24 -25.10
CA ASP A 23 -0.88 10.48 -25.97
C ASP A 23 -2.25 10.27 -25.31
N TRP A 24 -2.24 9.88 -24.03
CA TRP A 24 -3.45 9.69 -23.23
C TRP A 24 -4.32 10.95 -23.21
N ASP A 25 -3.74 12.10 -22.83
CA ASP A 25 -4.46 13.36 -22.73
C ASP A 25 -4.93 13.83 -24.11
N SER A 26 -4.10 13.65 -25.14
CA SER A 26 -4.40 13.99 -26.54
C SER A 26 -5.61 13.20 -27.05
N PHE A 27 -5.67 11.89 -26.77
CA PHE A 27 -6.79 11.04 -27.15
C PHE A 27 -8.05 11.33 -26.33
N MET A 28 -7.91 11.56 -25.02
CA MET A 28 -9.03 11.76 -24.09
C MET A 28 -9.68 13.14 -24.18
N LYS A 29 -8.95 14.19 -24.57
CA LYS A 29 -9.48 15.57 -24.70
C LYS A 29 -10.28 15.79 -25.98
N ASN A 30 -10.05 14.98 -27.01
CA ASN A 30 -10.79 15.11 -28.25
C ASN A 30 -12.28 14.78 -27.99
N SER A 31 -13.21 15.63 -28.44
CA SER A 31 -14.65 15.43 -28.27
C SER A 31 -15.32 14.84 -29.52
N THR A 32 -14.58 14.65 -30.61
CA THR A 32 -15.09 14.07 -31.85
C THR A 32 -15.31 12.56 -31.69
N LEU A 33 -16.22 12.01 -32.52
CA LEU A 33 -16.41 10.57 -32.66
C LEU A 33 -15.28 9.92 -33.48
N GLU A 34 -14.50 10.72 -34.19
CA GLU A 34 -13.41 10.29 -35.05
C GLU A 34 -12.14 10.00 -34.25
N PHE A 35 -11.38 9.02 -34.74
CA PHE A 35 -10.07 8.70 -34.21
C PHE A 35 -9.06 9.81 -34.58
N PRO A 36 -8.24 10.29 -33.63
CA PRO A 36 -7.14 11.19 -33.97
C PRO A 36 -6.14 10.51 -34.91
N ASP A 37 -5.46 11.31 -35.73
CA ASP A 37 -4.45 10.80 -36.65
C ASP A 37 -3.37 9.98 -35.93
N ASN A 38 -2.90 8.92 -36.59
CA ASN A 38 -1.87 8.00 -36.10
C ASN A 38 -2.25 7.18 -34.86
N PHE A 39 -3.54 7.10 -34.52
CA PHE A 39 -4.05 6.10 -33.58
C PHE A 39 -4.76 4.98 -34.35
N GLN A 40 -4.28 3.76 -34.20
CA GLN A 40 -4.92 2.56 -34.71
C GLN A 40 -5.31 1.66 -33.55
N VAL A 41 -6.61 1.49 -33.33
CA VAL A 41 -7.14 0.56 -32.33
C VAL A 41 -6.86 -0.87 -32.79
N CYS A 42 -6.43 -1.72 -31.87
CA CYS A 42 -6.25 -3.14 -32.15
C CYS A 42 -7.59 -3.81 -32.44
N GLN A 43 -7.58 -4.82 -33.31
CA GLN A 43 -8.79 -5.51 -33.76
C GLN A 43 -9.64 -6.09 -32.61
N GLU A 44 -9.00 -6.54 -31.53
CA GLU A 44 -9.67 -7.05 -30.31
C GLU A 44 -10.57 -6.01 -29.63
N TYR A 45 -10.30 -4.73 -29.87
CA TYR A 45 -11.01 -3.59 -29.31
C TYR A 45 -11.74 -2.78 -30.38
N GLU A 46 -12.01 -3.34 -31.57
CA GLU A 46 -12.80 -2.66 -32.61
C GLU A 46 -14.19 -2.29 -32.07
N LEU A 47 -14.31 -1.04 -31.63
CA LEU A 47 -15.54 -0.39 -31.22
C LEU A 47 -15.93 0.66 -32.27
N ASP A 48 -17.22 0.99 -32.31
CA ASP A 48 -17.83 1.78 -33.38
C ASP A 48 -17.25 3.20 -33.53
N ASN A 49 -16.65 3.78 -32.48
CA ASN A 49 -16.12 5.14 -32.52
C ASN A 49 -15.14 5.46 -31.36
N ALA A 50 -14.43 6.58 -31.49
CA ALA A 50 -13.44 7.03 -30.52
C ALA A 50 -14.02 7.37 -29.14
N ARG A 51 -15.30 7.76 -29.05
CA ARG A 51 -15.96 8.04 -27.76
C ARG A 51 -16.11 6.76 -26.94
N ASP A 52 -16.46 5.64 -27.57
CA ASP A 52 -16.60 4.35 -26.88
C ASP A 52 -15.25 3.84 -26.41
N ILE A 53 -14.19 4.05 -27.19
CA ILE A 53 -12.81 3.74 -26.79
C ILE A 53 -12.38 4.59 -25.58
N ARG A 54 -12.68 5.89 -25.54
CA ARG A 54 -12.41 6.71 -24.34
C ARG A 54 -13.17 6.20 -23.11
N GLY A 55 -14.42 5.75 -23.30
CA GLY A 55 -15.21 5.12 -22.24
C GLY A 55 -14.54 3.85 -21.69
N LEU A 56 -14.08 2.97 -22.59
CA LEU A 56 -13.34 1.76 -22.24
C LEU A 56 -12.03 2.08 -21.51
N MET A 57 -11.23 3.01 -22.05
CA MET A 57 -9.98 3.48 -21.44
C MET A 57 -10.21 3.98 -20.01
N GLN A 58 -11.23 4.84 -19.81
CA GLN A 58 -11.54 5.37 -18.48
C GLN A 58 -12.01 4.27 -17.52
N SER A 59 -12.80 3.31 -17.99
CA SER A 59 -13.23 2.16 -17.19
C SER A 59 -12.02 1.32 -16.75
N LYS A 60 -11.17 0.91 -17.71
CA LYS A 60 -9.94 0.15 -17.42
C LYS A 60 -9.02 0.90 -16.45
N TYR A 61 -8.88 2.22 -16.61
CA TYR A 61 -8.11 3.04 -15.68
C TYR A 61 -8.67 2.97 -14.26
N ASN A 62 -9.98 3.17 -14.09
CA ASN A 62 -10.62 3.12 -12.79
C ASN A 62 -10.47 1.73 -12.14
N ASP A 63 -10.63 0.66 -12.92
CA ASP A 63 -10.52 -0.71 -12.42
C ASP A 63 -9.08 -1.06 -12.03
N LEU A 64 -8.09 -0.66 -12.83
CA LEU A 64 -6.68 -0.86 -12.52
C LEU A 64 -6.23 -0.05 -11.32
N VAL A 65 -6.70 1.19 -11.15
CA VAL A 65 -6.41 2.00 -9.96
C VAL A 65 -6.96 1.29 -8.72
N ARG A 66 -8.22 0.84 -8.75
CA ARG A 66 -8.83 0.08 -7.65
C ARG A 66 -8.08 -1.21 -7.34
N LEU A 67 -7.68 -1.94 -8.37
CA LEU A 67 -6.88 -3.15 -8.20
C LEU A 67 -5.55 -2.82 -7.53
N VAL A 68 -4.81 -1.83 -8.05
CA VAL A 68 -3.53 -1.42 -7.48
C VAL A 68 -3.69 -1.01 -6.02
N GLU A 69 -4.66 -0.18 -5.70
CA GLU A 69 -4.98 0.20 -4.31
C GLU A 69 -5.32 -1.01 -3.42
N SER A 70 -6.01 -2.00 -3.97
CA SER A 70 -6.33 -3.24 -3.25
C SER A 70 -5.15 -4.17 -3.05
N ILE A 71 -4.10 -4.04 -3.87
CA ILE A 71 -2.86 -4.84 -3.81
C ILE A 71 -1.67 -4.05 -3.24
N LEU A 72 -1.86 -2.80 -2.80
CA LEU A 72 -0.80 -2.04 -2.14
C LEU A 72 -0.48 -2.68 -0.79
N PRO A 73 0.81 -2.85 -0.46
CA PRO A 73 1.21 -3.30 0.86
C PRO A 73 0.59 -2.42 1.95
N LYS A 74 0.12 -3.05 3.01
CA LYS A 74 -0.40 -2.38 4.20
C LYS A 74 0.59 -2.57 5.32
N ASN A 75 0.64 -1.62 6.25
CA ASN A 75 1.47 -1.77 7.42
C ASN A 75 0.61 -2.33 8.55
N ILE A 76 1.07 -3.42 9.15
CA ILE A 76 0.61 -3.88 10.45
C ILE A 76 1.67 -3.59 11.49
N TYR A 77 1.25 -3.50 12.73
CA TYR A 77 2.11 -3.15 13.85
C TYR A 77 2.13 -4.33 14.81
N ALA A 78 3.28 -4.96 14.95
CA ALA A 78 3.48 -6.08 15.85
C ALA A 78 4.00 -5.58 17.20
N VAL A 79 3.32 -5.93 18.29
CA VAL A 79 3.85 -5.73 19.65
C VAL A 79 4.75 -6.92 19.96
N GLU A 80 6.01 -6.63 20.23
CA GLU A 80 7.07 -7.61 20.41
C GLU A 80 7.80 -7.36 21.72
N GLN A 81 8.12 -8.42 22.45
CA GLN A 81 9.00 -8.36 23.61
C GLN A 81 10.37 -8.94 23.24
N PHE A 82 11.41 -8.36 23.82
CA PHE A 82 12.80 -8.79 23.69
C PHE A 82 13.47 -8.84 25.06
N ASP A 83 14.69 -9.35 25.13
CA ASP A 83 15.59 -9.00 26.23
C ASP A 83 15.92 -7.50 26.25
N VAL A 84 16.58 -7.02 27.31
CA VAL A 84 16.97 -5.61 27.46
C VAL A 84 17.89 -5.09 26.35
N TRP A 85 18.50 -5.99 25.58
CA TRP A 85 19.42 -5.66 24.49
C TRP A 85 18.74 -5.67 23.12
N PHE A 86 17.43 -5.94 23.06
CA PHE A 86 16.66 -6.10 21.83
C PHE A 86 17.28 -7.14 20.88
N SER A 87 17.77 -8.26 21.42
CA SER A 87 18.39 -9.29 20.59
C SER A 87 17.36 -10.02 19.74
N ASP A 88 17.59 -10.13 18.42
CA ASP A 88 16.64 -10.77 17.50
C ASP A 88 16.26 -12.20 17.92
N SER A 89 17.17 -12.93 18.55
CA SER A 89 16.93 -14.29 19.07
C SER A 89 15.98 -14.35 20.26
N SER A 90 15.77 -13.25 20.97
CA SER A 90 14.89 -13.16 22.14
C SER A 90 13.46 -12.75 21.79
N LYS A 91 13.19 -12.48 20.51
CA LYS A 91 11.93 -11.89 20.04
C LYS A 91 10.73 -12.79 20.31
N VAL A 92 9.73 -12.23 20.97
CA VAL A 92 8.42 -12.85 21.18
C VAL A 92 7.32 -11.90 20.70
N VAL A 93 6.49 -12.35 19.76
CA VAL A 93 5.34 -11.57 19.24
C VAL A 93 4.13 -11.79 20.13
N PHE A 94 3.55 -10.71 20.67
CA PHE A 94 2.37 -10.74 21.54
C PHE A 94 1.07 -10.45 20.81
N GLY A 95 1.11 -9.68 19.73
CA GLY A 95 -0.07 -9.33 18.95
C GLY A 95 0.26 -8.48 17.74
N MET A 96 -0.68 -8.45 16.79
CA MET A 96 -0.59 -7.66 15.55
C MET A 96 -1.81 -6.76 15.43
N PHE A 97 -1.59 -5.53 14.97
CA PHE A 97 -2.61 -4.49 14.92
C PHE A 97 -2.57 -3.75 13.59
N ASP A 98 -3.72 -3.24 13.18
CA ASP A 98 -3.92 -2.45 11.96
C ASP A 98 -3.41 -1.01 12.08
N THR A 99 -3.18 -0.52 13.29
CA THR A 99 -2.70 0.84 13.55
C THR A 99 -1.69 0.88 14.70
N TYR A 100 -0.73 1.80 14.61
CA TYR A 100 0.26 2.02 15.65
C TYR A 100 -0.37 2.43 16.98
N GLU A 101 -1.35 3.35 16.95
CA GLU A 101 -2.02 3.84 18.15
C GLU A 101 -2.71 2.71 18.93
N LYS A 102 -3.37 1.79 18.22
CA LYS A 102 -3.99 0.62 18.84
C LYS A 102 -2.94 -0.33 19.41
N ALA A 103 -1.86 -0.60 18.68
CA ALA A 103 -0.75 -1.41 19.19
C ALA A 103 -0.17 -0.81 20.49
N LEU A 104 0.05 0.50 20.53
CA LEU A 104 0.59 1.21 21.69
C LEU A 104 -0.35 1.15 22.90
N ASN A 105 -1.65 1.38 22.68
CA ASN A 105 -2.64 1.35 23.76
C ASN A 105 -2.78 -0.06 24.34
N GLU A 106 -2.90 -1.08 23.48
CA GLU A 106 -3.03 -2.48 23.90
C GLU A 106 -1.74 -3.00 24.56
N MET A 107 -0.56 -2.59 24.07
CA MET A 107 0.72 -2.87 24.73
C MET A 107 0.71 -2.30 26.16
N LYS A 108 0.41 -1.02 26.35
CA LYS A 108 0.39 -0.39 27.68
C LYS A 108 -0.58 -1.07 28.64
N LEU A 109 -1.79 -1.41 28.16
CA LEU A 109 -2.80 -2.08 28.99
C LEU A 109 -2.43 -3.52 29.31
N GLY A 110 -1.97 -4.28 28.30
CA GLY A 110 -1.61 -5.68 28.43
C GLY A 110 -0.41 -5.86 29.35
N PHE A 111 0.66 -5.09 29.14
CA PHE A 111 1.87 -5.17 29.97
C PHE A 111 1.63 -4.64 31.39
N GLU A 112 0.82 -3.60 31.60
CA GLU A 112 0.45 -3.18 32.97
C GLU A 112 -0.30 -4.27 33.73
N LYS A 113 -1.15 -5.04 33.04
CA LYS A 113 -1.89 -6.16 33.64
C LYS A 113 -0.97 -7.32 34.01
N LEU A 114 0.04 -7.61 33.18
CA LEU A 114 1.01 -8.69 33.42
C LEU A 114 2.10 -8.28 34.43
N TYR A 115 2.49 -7.01 34.39
CA TYR A 115 3.60 -6.42 35.14
C TYR A 115 3.13 -5.12 35.80
N PRO A 116 2.44 -5.18 36.96
CA PRO A 116 1.90 -3.99 37.61
C PRO A 116 2.97 -2.91 37.90
N GLY A 117 2.70 -1.70 37.44
CA GLY A 117 3.61 -0.55 37.47
C GLY A 117 4.44 -0.35 36.19
N PHE A 118 4.25 -1.17 35.16
CA PHE A 118 4.91 -1.02 33.85
C PHE A 118 4.75 0.39 33.27
N ASN A 119 3.54 0.92 33.20
CA ASN A 119 3.31 2.22 32.56
C ASN A 119 4.00 3.39 33.27
N ALA A 120 4.27 3.27 34.57
CA ALA A 120 4.94 4.30 35.35
C ALA A 120 6.47 4.21 35.27
N ASP A 121 6.99 3.06 34.84
CA ASP A 121 8.42 2.72 34.91
C ASP A 121 9.07 2.58 33.53
N ILE A 122 8.29 2.68 32.46
CA ILE A 122 8.79 2.58 31.08
C ILE A 122 9.26 3.92 30.55
N TYR A 123 10.36 3.90 29.80
CA TYR A 123 10.82 5.02 28.99
C TYR A 123 11.07 4.57 27.55
N GLU A 124 11.00 5.55 26.64
CA GLU A 124 11.21 5.33 25.22
C GLU A 124 12.72 5.33 24.90
N ASN A 125 13.17 4.30 24.20
CA ASN A 125 14.55 4.12 23.73
C ASN A 125 14.57 3.98 22.21
N GLY A 126 14.19 5.05 21.51
CA GLY A 126 13.96 5.04 20.06
C GLY A 126 12.47 5.02 19.73
N ALA A 127 12.11 5.40 18.50
CA ALA A 127 10.75 5.79 18.15
C ALA A 127 9.64 4.77 18.48
N ASN A 128 9.99 3.47 18.46
CA ASN A 128 9.05 2.39 18.72
C ASN A 128 9.58 1.37 19.74
N GLN A 129 10.55 1.74 20.59
CA GLN A 129 11.19 0.83 21.53
C GLN A 129 11.06 1.38 22.96
N TRP A 130 10.79 0.50 23.92
CA TRP A 130 10.58 0.86 25.32
C TRP A 130 11.27 -0.12 26.26
N ILE A 131 11.84 0.41 27.35
CA ILE A 131 12.54 -0.35 28.39
C ILE A 131 12.01 0.09 29.74
N SER A 132 12.10 -0.80 30.73
CA SER A 132 11.90 -0.49 32.15
C SER A 132 13.17 -0.85 32.92
N ASP A 133 13.51 -0.06 33.94
CA ASP A 133 14.64 -0.38 34.83
C ASP A 133 14.26 -1.47 35.86
N ARG A 134 12.95 -1.60 36.15
CA ARG A 134 12.40 -2.61 37.04
C ARG A 134 12.27 -3.99 36.38
N PHE A 135 12.04 -4.03 35.08
CA PHE A 135 11.80 -5.26 34.34
C PHE A 135 12.94 -5.51 33.34
N GLU A 136 13.58 -6.69 33.42
CA GLU A 136 14.70 -7.06 32.55
C GLU A 136 14.25 -7.47 31.13
N PHE A 137 13.41 -6.66 30.48
CA PHE A 137 12.99 -6.87 29.08
C PHE A 137 12.75 -5.54 28.35
N GLY A 138 12.85 -5.59 27.02
CA GLY A 138 12.45 -4.53 26.11
C GLY A 138 11.12 -4.85 25.44
N VAL A 139 10.40 -3.82 25.03
CA VAL A 139 9.18 -3.94 24.20
C VAL A 139 9.35 -3.07 22.97
N MET A 140 8.93 -3.56 21.81
CA MET A 140 8.97 -2.84 20.55
C MET A 140 7.63 -2.94 19.84
N ILE A 141 7.27 -1.89 19.10
CA ILE A 141 6.19 -1.94 18.11
C ILE A 141 6.83 -1.88 16.73
N SER A 142 6.93 -3.04 16.10
CA SER A 142 7.53 -3.17 14.77
C SER A 142 6.49 -2.90 13.69
N GLU A 143 6.80 -1.97 12.80
CA GLU A 143 6.02 -1.76 11.58
C GLU A 143 6.42 -2.80 10.55
N LEU A 144 5.48 -3.65 10.16
CA LEU A 144 5.68 -4.74 9.22
C LEU A 144 4.84 -4.47 7.98
N PRO A 145 5.47 -4.25 6.81
CA PRO A 145 4.74 -4.19 5.55
C PRO A 145 4.26 -5.61 5.22
N ILE A 146 2.95 -5.81 5.20
CA ILE A 146 2.33 -7.02 4.68
C ILE A 146 1.94 -6.83 3.23
N ASN A 147 2.17 -7.88 2.44
CA ASN A 147 1.56 -7.98 1.13
C ASN A 147 0.04 -8.20 1.27
N VAL A 148 -0.66 -8.27 0.15
CA VAL A 148 -2.14 -8.37 0.16
C VAL A 148 -2.68 -9.78 0.36
N PHE A 149 -1.77 -10.72 0.59
CA PHE A 149 -2.07 -12.06 1.08
C PHE A 149 -1.85 -12.16 2.60
N ASP A 150 -1.67 -11.03 3.28
CA ASP A 150 -1.37 -10.93 4.71
C ASP A 150 -0.09 -11.69 5.11
N GLU A 151 0.86 -11.80 4.17
CA GLU A 151 2.16 -12.42 4.40
C GLU A 151 3.21 -11.33 4.68
N VAL A 152 4.07 -11.62 5.66
CA VAL A 152 5.23 -10.80 6.09
C VAL A 152 6.50 -11.35 5.45
#